data_AF-A0A379AIN0-F1
#
_entry.id   AF-A0A379AIN0-F1
#
_cell.length_a   1.000
_cell.length_b   1.000
_cell.length_c   1.000
_cell.angle_alpha   90.00
_cell.angle_beta   90.00
_cell.angle_gamma   90.00
#
_symmetry.space_group_name_H-M   'P 1'
#
loop_
_entity.id
_entity.type
_entity.pdbx_description
1 polymer ?
#
loop_
_entity_poly.entity_id
_entity_poly.type
_entity_poly.pdbx_seq_one_letter_code
_entity_poly.pdbx_strand_id
1 'polypeptide(L)' 'MVGIKLGCINHAMLTADAVRASGLPLVGWIANTVEPPGKRYQEYLTSLKNRLPAPCLGTIPFLTDAAQQASCGHYLTLPE' A
#
# COMPACT_ATOMS: atom_id res chain seq x y z
N MET A 1 4.09 3.78 -1.95
CA MET A 1 3.29 2.58 -2.32
C MET A 1 3.88 1.37 -1.63
N VAL A 2 3.05 0.39 -1.24
CA VAL A 2 3.48 -0.86 -0.60
C VAL A 2 3.00 -2.03 -1.45
N GLY A 3 3.93 -2.81 -2.00
CA GLY A 3 3.62 -4.07 -2.68
C GLY A 3 3.24 -5.14 -1.65
N ILE A 4 2.02 -5.68 -1.74
CA ILE A 4 1.50 -6.66 -0.79
C ILE A 4 2.05 -8.05 -1.11
N LYS A 5 3.04 -8.47 -0.31
CA LYS A 5 3.70 -9.78 -0.34
C LYS A 5 4.45 -10.03 0.98
N LEU A 6 4.98 -11.22 1.19
CA LEU A 6 5.81 -11.50 2.38
C LEU A 6 6.96 -10.47 2.49
N GLY A 7 7.14 -9.95 3.70
CA GLY A 7 8.13 -8.89 4.00
C GLY A 7 7.59 -7.46 3.88
N CYS A 8 6.44 -7.23 3.25
CA CYS A 8 5.93 -5.87 3.01
C CYS A 8 5.74 -5.04 4.28
N ILE A 9 5.37 -5.66 5.41
CA ILE A 9 5.22 -4.99 6.70
C ILE A 9 6.54 -4.34 7.14
N ASN A 10 7.63 -5.11 7.14
CA ASN A 10 8.94 -4.60 7.55
C ASN A 10 9.39 -3.44 6.66
N HIS A 11 9.29 -3.61 5.33
CA HIS A 11 9.68 -2.57 4.38
C HIS A 11 8.84 -1.30 4.52
N ALA A 12 7.53 -1.44 4.72
CA ALA A 12 6.64 -0.29 4.90
C ALA A 12 6.97 0.48 6.18
N MET A 13 7.25 -0.22 7.29
CA MET A 13 7.63 0.40 8.55
C MET A 13 8.98 1.13 8.45
N LEU A 14 10.01 0.49 7.89
CA LEU A 14 11.31 1.12 7.68
C LEU A 14 11.21 2.37 6.80
N THR A 15 10.36 2.33 5.77
CA THR A 15 10.13 3.50 4.90
C THR A 15 9.42 4.62 5.68
N ALA A 16 8.38 4.30 6.45
CA ALA A 16 7.66 5.28 7.26
C ALA A 16 8.58 5.94 8.31
N ASP A 17 9.44 5.15 8.94
CA ASP A 17 10.43 5.66 9.90
C ASP A 17 11.46 6.56 9.23
N ALA A 18 11.96 6.21 8.04
CA ALA A 18 12.90 7.04 7.29
C ALA A 18 12.27 8.39 6.85
N VAL A 19 11.01 8.38 6.39
CA VAL A 19 10.26 9.59 6.04
C VAL A 19 10.11 10.49 7.28
N ARG A 20 9.70 9.91 8.40
CA ARG A 20 9.55 10.63 9.68
C ARG A 20 10.88 11.20 10.17
N ALA A 21 11.97 10.41 10.12
CA ALA A 21 13.30 10.85 10.52
C ALA A 21 13.83 12.00 9.65
N SER A 22 13.36 12.10 8.41
CA SER A 22 13.67 13.21 7.49
C SER A 22 12.83 14.46 7.76
N GLY A 23 11.96 14.46 8.78
CA GLY A 23 11.07 15.59 9.10
C GLY A 23 9.92 15.80 8.11
N LEU A 24 9.63 14.80 7.26
CA LEU A 24 8.60 14.89 6.23
C LEU A 24 7.29 14.21 6.68
N PRO A 25 6.12 14.73 6.26
CA PRO A 25 4.84 14.08 6.52
C PRO A 25 4.64 12.87 5.60
N LEU A 26 4.17 11.75 6.17
CA LEU A 26 3.61 10.64 5.39
C LEU A 26 2.11 10.89 5.22
N VAL A 27 1.71 11.44 4.08
CA VAL A 27 0.31 11.87 3.83
C VAL A 27 -0.64 10.73 3.45
N GLY A 28 -0.10 9.57 3.08
CA GLY A 28 -0.90 8.42 2.71
C GLY A 28 -0.05 7.30 2.12
N TRP A 29 -0.68 6.15 1.92
CA TRP A 29 -0.06 5.02 1.25
C TRP A 29 -1.07 4.26 0.39
N ILE A 30 -0.56 3.53 -0.59
CA ILE A 30 -1.34 2.72 -1.53
C ILE A 30 -0.93 1.27 -1.35
N ALA A 31 -1.90 0.38 -1.15
CA ALA A 31 -1.69 -1.06 -1.23
C ALA A 31 -1.71 -1.49 -2.70
N ASN A 32 -0.62 -2.06 -3.19
CA ASN A 32 -0.56 -2.64 -4.53
C ASN A 32 -0.45 -4.15 -4.46
N THR A 33 -1.43 -4.86 -5.01
CA THR A 33 -1.43 -6.33 -5.02
C THR A 33 -0.56 -6.82 -6.17
N VAL A 34 0.71 -7.14 -5.88
CA VAL A 34 1.73 -7.47 -6.90
C VAL A 34 1.73 -8.92 -7.34
N GLU A 35 1.03 -9.78 -6.59
CA GLU A 35 0.89 -11.22 -6.83
C GLU A 35 -0.54 -11.65 -6.50
N PRO A 36 -1.06 -12.76 -7.06
CA PRO A 36 -2.39 -13.26 -6.71
C PRO A 36 -2.59 -13.35 -5.18
N PRO A 37 -3.71 -12.86 -4.62
CA PRO A 37 -3.92 -12.85 -3.18
C PRO A 37 -3.77 -14.24 -2.53
N GLY A 38 -2.81 -14.36 -1.62
CA GLY A 38 -2.63 -15.56 -0.81
C GLY A 38 -3.56 -15.61 0.41
N LYS A 39 -3.50 -16.71 1.17
CA LYS A 39 -4.35 -16.96 2.35
C LYS A 39 -4.35 -15.84 3.41
N ARG A 40 -3.23 -15.13 3.54
CA ARG A 40 -2.99 -14.12 4.59
C ARG A 40 -3.11 -12.66 4.11
N TYR A 41 -3.72 -12.46 2.93
CA TYR A 41 -3.80 -11.15 2.29
C TYR A 41 -4.50 -10.10 3.18
N GLN A 42 -5.63 -10.46 3.80
CA GLN A 42 -6.38 -9.56 4.66
C GLN A 42 -5.63 -9.21 5.96
N GLU A 43 -4.87 -10.16 6.50
CA GLU A 43 -4.04 -9.97 7.68
C GLU A 43 -2.86 -9.04 7.39
N TYR A 44 -2.26 -9.10 6.19
CA TYR A 44 -1.27 -8.13 5.75
C TYR A 44 -1.87 -6.72 5.67
N LEU A 45 -3.02 -6.56 5.02
CA LEU A 45 -3.67 -5.26 4.90
C LEU A 45 -4.04 -4.67 6.26
N THR A 46 -4.67 -5.48 7.12
CA THR A 46 -5.02 -5.08 8.49
C THR A 46 -3.77 -4.68 9.28
N SER A 47 -2.70 -5.47 9.16
CA SER A 47 -1.44 -5.20 9.84
C SER A 47 -0.78 -3.90 9.42
N LEU A 48 -0.83 -3.56 8.12
CA LEU A 48 -0.30 -2.31 7.59
C LEU A 48 -1.17 -1.12 8.01
N LYS A 49 -2.50 -1.23 7.89
CA LYS A 49 -3.45 -0.18 8.31
C LYS A 49 -3.30 0.17 9.79
N ASN A 50 -3.05 -0.81 10.65
CA ASN A 50 -2.89 -0.58 12.08
C ASN A 50 -1.53 0.03 12.48
N ARG A 51 -0.51 -0.07 11.62
CA ARG A 51 0.87 0.29 11.97
C ARG A 51 1.39 1.54 11.25
N LEU A 52 0.93 1.79 10.03
CA LEU A 52 1.35 2.97 9.27
C LEU A 52 0.60 4.20 9.77
N PRO A 53 1.28 5.28 10.17
CA PRO A 53 0.66 6.49 10.69
C PRO A 53 0.15 7.41 9.55
N ALA A 54 -0.56 6.83 8.59
CA ALA A 54 -1.08 7.52 7.41
C ALA A 54 -2.28 6.76 6.81
N PRO A 55 -3.24 7.47 6.18
CA PRO A 55 -4.40 6.82 5.59
C PRO A 55 -4.00 5.92 4.41
N CYS A 56 -4.69 4.78 4.27
CA CYS A 56 -4.64 3.98 3.06
C CYS A 56 -5.55 4.64 2.01
N LEU A 57 -4.96 5.15 0.94
CA LEU A 57 -5.66 5.87 -0.12
C LEU A 57 -6.43 4.92 -1.06
N GLY A 58 -6.15 3.62 -0.99
CA GLY A 58 -6.77 2.65 -1.86
C GLY A 58 -5.98 1.36 -1.98
N THR A 59 -6.60 0.38 -2.63
CA THR A 59 -5.99 -0.93 -2.90
C THR A 59 -6.15 -1.25 -4.38
N ILE A 60 -5.02 -1.31 -5.08
CA ILE A 60 -4.98 -1.73 -6.48
C ILE A 60 -4.93 -3.28 -6.47
N PRO A 61 -5.88 -3.96 -7.14
CA PRO A 61 -5.90 -5.43 -7.20
C PRO A 61 -4.78 -5.97 -8.09
N PHE A 62 -4.64 -7.29 -8.15
CA PHE A 62 -3.69 -7.93 -9.04
C PHE A 62 -4.16 -7.78 -10.49
N LEU A 63 -3.49 -6.93 -11.26
CA LEU A 63 -3.82 -6.62 -12.65
C LEU A 63 -2.73 -7.15 -13.59
N THR A 64 -3.12 -7.99 -14.54
CA THR A 64 -2.23 -8.53 -15.59
C THR A 64 -2.44 -7.87 -16.94
N ASP A 65 -3.60 -7.24 -17.16
CA ASP A 65 -3.92 -6.52 -18.38
C ASP A 65 -3.35 -5.09 -18.36
N ALA A 66 -2.71 -4.69 -19.46
CA ALA A 66 -2.04 -3.40 -19.56
C ALA A 66 -3.03 -2.21 -19.59
N ALA A 67 -4.21 -2.38 -20.17
CA ALA A 67 -5.22 -1.33 -20.20
C ALA A 67 -5.78 -1.09 -18.80
N GLN A 68 -6.05 -2.15 -18.05
CA GLN A 68 -6.46 -2.06 -16.64
C GLN A 68 -5.40 -1.39 -15.76
N GLN A 69 -4.11 -1.72 -15.98
CA GLN A 69 -3.01 -1.07 -15.28
C GLN A 69 -2.94 0.43 -15.59
N ALA A 70 -3.15 0.82 -16.86
CA ALA A 70 -3.17 2.22 -17.27
C ALA A 70 -4.36 2.99 -16.66
N SER A 71 -5.51 2.33 -16.44
CA SER A 71 -6.73 2.95 -15.90
C SER A 71 -6.92 2.73 -14.40
N CYS A 72 -5.88 2.37 -13.63
CA CYS A 72 -6.04 1.96 -12.22
C CYS A 72 -6.35 3.10 -11.23
N GLY A 73 -6.45 4.36 -11.70
CA GLY A 73 -6.69 5.52 -10.84
C GLY A 73 -8.00 5.44 -10.03
N HIS A 74 -9.01 4.77 -10.57
CA HIS A 74 -10.32 4.60 -9.92
C HIS A 74 -10.29 3.73 -8.65
N TYR A 75 -9.15 3.08 -8.34
CA TYR A 75 -8.96 2.35 -7.08
C TYR A 75 -8.50 3.24 -5.92
N LEU A 76 -8.25 4.53 -6.18
CA LEU A 76 -7.69 5.47 -5.23
C LEU A 76 -8.68 6.58 -4.90
N THR A 77 -8.74 6.93 -3.61
CA THR A 77 -9.39 8.13 -3.10
C THR A 77 -8.30 9.08 -2.64
N LEU A 78 -8.18 10.22 -3.31
CA LEU A 78 -7.23 11.27 -2.92
C LEU A 78 -7.80 12.05 -1.72
N PRO A 79 -6.94 12.44 -0.75
CA PRO A 79 -7.33 13.41 0.25
C PRO A 79 -7.64 14.77 -0.42
N GLU A 80 -8.51 15.56 0.20
CA GLU A 80 -8.80 16.94 -0.23
C GLU A 80 -7.56 17.85 -0.18
#